data_AF-A0A256W763-F1
#
_entry.id   AF-A0A256W763-F1
#
_cell.length_a   1.000
_cell.length_b   1.000
_cell.length_c   1.000
_cell.angle_alpha   90.00
_cell.angle_beta   90.00
_cell.angle_gamma   90.00
#
_symmetry.space_group_name_H-M   'P 1'
#
loop_
_entity.id
_entity.type
_entity.pdbx_description
1 polymer ?
#
loop_
_entity_poly.entity_id
_entity_poly.type
_entity_poly.pdbx_seq_one_letter_code
_entity_poly.pdbx_strand_id
1 'polypeptide(L)'
;MDTQNFFPDFQPNQVLTNTQLNQLRQYLDDQTRLGRVRLVGTGIVCGLYANLEGNHSIRITGGYGVTSDGYIIELKNTTYTKYRNYTDPQTVGPEEEMEMPYPVYEPWRTKPIPQKQIEILELLNEEVLAAPDFVEEEDNPAIDLTPGIYQEKVLVLYLEMLDDPLKSCIVTDCNNKGENVVLTVRALLINKTDLKEVQLCEGKDKLVYVPRLITYLQTQGKTLADLKNSGGLNDAYKELYSHTAKQIYKEVKKAFAKYKVVLDLEPEFEADIDNLQATLDQALGSGFNQYRFHFVRDLAKAYNEFAGAACHLAKKCIFDGIFPRHLMLRDFVQDNGSISSGKGYRHFFVPSPARNVIHEDLEKAHKLFIRTLALAKNQHFGSDDKLRITPGQTLQFKLGERAIPHYYKLDEVEKWWQPNRCCTLHPPISYEENRMDTNPPLNIPLDPKKHPLHLDPGQFGFYNIEGHLGDQLGGTLDKLNKIKKAFNLEFDIISLSFDELNGSLTFQGLEDFKEVLAAIEGLRKNLEGLISKGVKEHAEEIQSVIADIVAKEEGLLELNKEWIIGRRKLSPNCDISHLQADYLQLRSELICTYNKIILCL
;
A
#
# COMPACT_ATOMS: atom_id res chain seq x y z
N MET A 1 28.68 18.62 -8.26
CA MET A 1 30.05 18.87 -7.77
C MET A 1 31.06 18.24 -8.70
N ASP A 2 32.13 18.95 -9.05
CA ASP A 2 33.27 18.34 -9.74
C ASP A 2 34.03 17.48 -8.74
N THR A 3 33.92 16.15 -8.85
CA THR A 3 34.72 15.25 -8.03
C THR A 3 36.18 15.39 -8.41
N GLN A 4 37.03 15.71 -7.44
CA GLN A 4 38.47 15.74 -7.67
C GLN A 4 38.95 14.33 -8.04
N ASN A 5 39.44 14.17 -9.27
CA ASN A 5 39.86 12.86 -9.81
C ASN A 5 41.30 12.48 -9.43
N PHE A 6 41.96 13.27 -8.58
CA PHE A 6 43.29 13.01 -8.07
C PHE A 6 43.42 13.56 -6.65
N PHE A 7 44.33 12.99 -5.86
CA PHE A 7 44.76 13.53 -4.59
C PHE A 7 46.30 13.52 -4.55
N PRO A 8 46.95 14.38 -3.75
CA PRO A 8 48.40 14.39 -3.64
C PRO A 8 48.96 13.11 -3.01
N ASP A 9 50.02 12.56 -3.59
CA ASP A 9 50.83 11.47 -3.00
C ASP A 9 52.19 12.03 -2.56
N PHE A 10 52.44 12.05 -1.25
CA PHE A 10 53.61 12.73 -0.67
C PHE A 10 54.87 11.88 -0.76
N GLN A 11 55.93 12.44 -1.35
CA GLN A 11 57.22 11.76 -1.51
C GLN A 11 58.20 12.11 -0.39
N PRO A 12 59.15 11.22 -0.06
CA PRO A 12 60.23 11.53 0.87
C PRO A 12 60.99 12.80 0.46
N ASN A 13 61.25 13.66 1.44
CA ASN A 13 61.95 14.96 1.28
C ASN A 13 61.22 16.00 0.41
N GLN A 14 59.94 15.80 0.07
CA GLN A 14 59.13 16.79 -0.61
C GLN A 14 58.78 17.97 0.31
N VAL A 15 58.85 19.20 -0.22
CA VAL A 15 58.34 20.40 0.47
C VAL A 15 56.81 20.45 0.34
N LEU A 16 56.11 20.49 1.48
CA LEU A 16 54.64 20.56 1.53
C LEU A 16 54.14 21.96 1.16
N THR A 17 53.10 22.03 0.33
CA THR A 17 52.44 23.28 -0.05
C THR A 17 50.99 23.34 0.47
N ASN A 18 50.49 24.55 0.71
CA ASN A 18 49.08 24.76 1.09
C ASN A 18 48.11 24.20 0.04
N THR A 19 48.42 24.33 -1.25
CA THR A 19 47.64 23.76 -2.35
C THR A 19 47.49 22.25 -2.19
N GLN A 20 48.57 21.54 -1.85
CA GLN A 20 48.51 20.09 -1.65
C GLN A 20 47.64 19.72 -0.44
N LEU A 21 47.81 20.42 0.69
CA LEU A 21 47.01 20.14 1.89
C LEU A 21 45.52 20.45 1.68
N ASN A 22 45.20 21.58 1.02
CA ASN A 22 43.83 21.96 0.73
C ASN A 22 43.18 21.01 -0.29
N GLN A 23 43.93 20.55 -1.29
CA GLN A 23 43.48 19.51 -2.23
C GLN A 23 43.21 18.19 -1.52
N LEU A 24 44.11 17.75 -0.62
CA LEU A 24 43.87 16.53 0.16
C LEU A 24 42.63 16.65 1.05
N ARG A 25 42.48 17.79 1.76
CA ARG A 25 41.30 18.08 2.58
C ARG A 25 40.03 18.03 1.74
N GLN A 26 40.03 18.68 0.58
CA GLN A 26 38.89 18.73 -0.31
C GLN A 26 38.52 17.34 -0.84
N TYR A 27 39.49 16.57 -1.31
CA TYR A 27 39.26 15.20 -1.74
C TYR A 27 38.59 14.35 -0.64
N LEU A 28 39.13 14.39 0.60
CA LEU A 28 38.58 13.61 1.73
C LEU A 28 37.18 14.09 2.14
N ASP A 29 36.95 15.40 2.15
CA ASP A 29 35.65 16.01 2.44
C ASP A 29 34.60 15.62 1.40
N ASP A 30 34.95 15.72 0.11
CA ASP A 30 34.09 15.31 -1.00
C ASP A 30 33.74 13.83 -0.92
N GLN A 31 34.72 12.94 -0.68
CA GLN A 31 34.45 11.51 -0.49
C GLN A 31 33.47 11.25 0.67
N THR A 32 33.65 11.96 1.78
CA THR A 32 32.80 11.80 2.98
C THR A 32 31.38 12.33 2.75
N ARG A 33 31.25 13.47 2.10
CA ARG A 33 29.95 14.12 1.81
C ARG A 33 29.18 13.38 0.73
N LEU A 34 29.84 13.04 -0.38
CA LEU A 34 29.25 12.25 -1.45
C LEU A 34 28.91 10.85 -0.98
N GLY A 35 29.73 10.24 -0.11
CA GLY A 35 29.41 8.96 0.54
C GLY A 35 28.08 9.01 1.28
N ARG A 36 27.85 10.04 2.11
CA ARG A 36 26.57 10.25 2.83
C ARG A 36 25.40 10.38 1.86
N VAL A 37 25.48 11.24 0.85
CA VAL A 37 24.38 11.48 -0.09
C VAL A 37 24.08 10.25 -0.95
N ARG A 38 25.13 9.58 -1.45
CA ARG A 38 25.00 8.47 -2.41
C ARG A 38 24.63 7.15 -1.75
N LEU A 39 25.03 6.92 -0.50
CA LEU A 39 24.76 5.65 0.20
C LEU A 39 23.61 5.74 1.22
N VAL A 40 23.33 6.92 1.77
CA VAL A 40 22.29 7.09 2.80
C VAL A 40 21.12 7.88 2.22
N GLY A 41 21.35 9.12 1.80
CA GLY A 41 20.30 10.00 1.28
C GLY A 41 20.45 11.43 1.79
N THR A 42 19.39 12.22 1.63
CA THR A 42 19.36 13.66 1.90
C THR A 42 18.02 14.09 2.50
N GLY A 43 17.98 15.26 3.14
CA GLY A 43 16.82 15.77 3.90
C GLY A 43 16.92 15.56 5.40
N ILE A 44 15.87 15.92 6.12
CA ILE A 44 15.79 15.85 7.58
C ILE A 44 15.56 14.41 8.03
N VAL A 45 16.51 13.88 8.81
CA VAL A 45 16.50 12.49 9.30
C VAL A 45 15.59 12.35 10.52
N CYS A 46 15.72 13.25 11.50
CA CYS A 46 14.87 13.27 12.68
C CYS A 46 14.78 14.68 13.28
N GLY A 47 13.71 14.91 14.04
CA GLY A 47 13.53 16.18 14.76
C GLY A 47 13.38 17.39 13.83
N LEU A 48 13.96 18.52 14.24
CA LEU A 48 13.87 19.80 13.52
C LEU A 48 12.42 20.21 13.20
N TYR A 49 11.52 20.01 14.16
CA TYR A 49 10.16 20.51 14.11
C TYR A 49 10.15 21.92 14.70
N ALA A 50 9.63 22.87 13.93
CA ALA A 50 9.39 24.21 14.41
C ALA A 50 8.02 24.27 15.09
N ASN A 51 7.89 24.98 16.21
CA ASN A 51 6.63 25.25 16.90
C ASN A 51 6.61 26.71 17.32
N LEU A 52 5.43 27.32 17.27
CA LEU A 52 5.21 28.63 17.87
C LEU A 52 4.90 28.41 19.34
N GLU A 53 5.71 28.99 20.23
CA GLU A 53 5.44 28.99 21.67
C GLU A 53 4.83 30.35 22.03
N GLY A 54 3.49 30.40 22.01
CA GLY A 54 2.74 31.65 22.01
C GLY A 54 2.90 32.41 20.68
N ASN A 55 2.89 33.75 20.74
CA ASN A 55 3.06 34.62 19.56
C ASN A 55 4.40 35.40 19.56
N HIS A 56 5.31 35.08 20.49
CA HIS A 56 6.55 35.84 20.70
C HIS A 56 7.81 34.97 20.70
N SER A 57 7.68 33.67 20.43
CA SER A 57 8.84 32.80 20.34
C SER A 57 8.63 31.65 19.37
N ILE A 58 9.71 31.25 18.72
CA ILE A 58 9.76 30.10 17.81
C ILE A 58 10.70 29.08 18.43
N ARG A 59 10.20 27.87 18.68
CA ARG A 59 11.03 26.76 19.16
C ARG A 59 11.28 25.76 18.05
N ILE A 60 12.53 25.38 17.86
CA ILE A 60 12.94 24.28 16.98
C ILE A 60 13.38 23.11 17.85
N THR A 61 12.75 21.95 17.68
CA THR A 61 13.15 20.73 18.39
C THR A 61 14.51 20.24 17.94
N GLY A 62 15.29 19.67 18.85
CA GLY A 62 16.58 19.07 18.50
C GLY A 62 16.47 17.98 17.43
N GLY A 63 17.48 17.87 16.58
CA GLY A 63 17.51 16.92 15.47
C GLY A 63 18.61 17.25 14.46
N TYR A 64 18.62 16.51 13.37
CA TYR A 64 19.60 16.71 12.30
C TYR A 64 19.08 16.28 10.93
N GLY A 65 19.74 16.79 9.89
CA GLY A 65 19.51 16.40 8.50
C GLY A 65 20.76 16.56 7.65
N VAL A 66 20.67 16.07 6.42
CA VAL A 66 21.77 16.09 5.44
C VAL A 66 21.35 16.93 4.24
N THR A 67 22.15 17.91 3.83
CA THR A 67 21.87 18.76 2.67
C THR A 67 22.07 17.99 1.35
N SER A 68 21.70 18.56 0.19
CA SER A 68 21.89 17.88 -1.10
C SER A 68 23.37 17.66 -1.45
N ASP A 69 24.22 18.47 -0.83
CA ASP A 69 25.67 18.47 -1.00
C ASP A 69 26.37 17.75 0.16
N GLY A 70 25.62 17.07 1.02
CA GLY A 70 26.16 16.16 2.04
C GLY A 70 26.64 16.81 3.32
N TYR A 71 26.36 18.10 3.57
CA TYR A 71 26.62 18.71 4.87
C TYR A 71 25.59 18.23 5.90
N ILE A 72 26.02 18.08 7.16
CA ILE A 72 25.10 17.84 8.27
C ILE A 72 24.71 19.19 8.84
N ILE A 73 23.40 19.40 9.01
CA ILE A 73 22.86 20.48 9.81
C ILE A 73 22.25 19.83 11.05
N GLU A 74 22.83 20.13 12.21
CA GLU A 74 22.38 19.66 13.52
C GLU A 74 22.00 20.87 14.36
N LEU A 75 20.90 20.74 15.10
CA LEU A 75 20.47 21.73 16.06
C LEU A 75 20.04 21.02 17.34
N LYS A 76 20.39 21.59 18.48
CA LYS A 76 19.78 21.20 19.76
C LYS A 76 18.37 21.77 19.84
N ASN A 77 17.66 21.44 20.93
CA ASN A 77 16.36 22.06 21.17
C ASN A 77 16.57 23.54 21.51
N THR A 78 16.12 24.44 20.63
CA THR A 78 16.48 25.86 20.69
C THR A 78 15.24 26.73 20.55
N THR A 79 15.13 27.76 21.39
CA THR A 79 14.06 28.76 21.34
C THR A 79 14.64 30.09 20.88
N TYR A 80 13.95 30.71 19.92
CA TYR A 80 14.28 32.00 19.33
C TYR A 80 13.26 33.02 19.78
N THR A 81 13.73 34.19 20.21
CA THR A 81 12.91 35.27 20.79
C THR A 81 13.06 36.58 20.03
N LYS A 82 14.13 36.75 19.25
CA LYS A 82 14.42 37.95 18.46
C LYS A 82 14.70 37.61 17.01
N TYR A 83 14.71 38.63 16.16
CA TYR A 83 15.13 38.55 14.76
C TYR A 83 15.84 39.82 14.30
N ARG A 84 16.56 39.74 13.18
CA ARG A 84 17.15 40.89 12.46
C ARG A 84 17.20 40.61 10.95
N ASN A 85 17.55 41.61 10.14
CA ASN A 85 17.80 41.36 8.72
C ASN A 85 19.09 40.55 8.55
N TYR A 86 19.07 39.58 7.65
CA TYR A 86 20.24 38.77 7.33
C TYR A 86 20.86 39.21 6.01
N THR A 87 22.19 39.35 5.99
CA THR A 87 22.98 39.57 4.78
C THR A 87 24.03 38.49 4.69
N ASP A 88 24.08 37.76 3.57
CA ASP A 88 25.08 36.73 3.36
C ASP A 88 26.47 37.38 3.27
N PRO A 89 27.43 36.97 4.12
CA PRO A 89 28.74 37.61 4.16
C PRO A 89 29.61 37.26 2.94
N GLN A 90 29.31 36.18 2.23
CA GLN A 90 30.03 35.81 1.01
C GLN A 90 29.30 36.37 -0.21
N THR A 91 29.78 37.50 -0.73
CA THR A 91 29.20 38.15 -1.92
C THR A 91 30.14 38.16 -3.11
N VAL A 92 29.58 38.05 -4.31
CA VAL A 92 30.27 38.39 -5.57
C VAL A 92 30.25 39.91 -5.71
N GLY A 93 31.44 40.50 -5.91
CA GLY A 93 31.56 41.92 -6.19
C GLY A 93 30.91 42.29 -7.53
N PRO A 94 30.38 43.51 -7.66
CA PRO A 94 29.70 43.92 -8.88
C PRO A 94 30.66 43.97 -10.08
N GLU A 95 30.21 43.53 -11.26
CA GLU A 95 31.00 43.63 -12.50
C GLU A 95 31.06 45.07 -13.02
N GLU A 96 30.02 45.87 -12.73
CA GLU A 96 29.92 47.30 -13.06
C GLU A 96 29.80 48.14 -11.79
N GLU A 97 30.39 49.36 -11.76
CA GLU A 97 30.42 50.25 -10.58
C GLU A 97 29.02 50.62 -10.02
N MET A 98 27.93 50.42 -10.77
CA MET A 98 26.55 50.73 -10.36
C MET A 98 25.75 49.52 -9.85
N GLU A 99 26.31 48.31 -9.86
CA GLU A 99 25.64 47.12 -9.33
C GLU A 99 25.91 46.93 -7.84
N MET A 100 24.92 46.37 -7.12
CA MET A 100 25.12 45.99 -5.72
C MET A 100 25.71 44.58 -5.64
N PRO A 101 26.60 44.30 -4.66
CA PRO A 101 27.09 42.94 -4.43
C PRO A 101 25.93 41.99 -4.14
N TYR A 102 26.05 40.74 -4.58
CA TYR A 102 25.03 39.70 -4.39
C TYR A 102 25.64 38.40 -3.84
N PRO A 103 24.87 37.56 -3.13
CA PRO A 103 25.42 36.38 -2.46
C PRO A 103 26.06 35.38 -3.42
N VAL A 104 27.18 34.76 -3.03
CA VAL A 104 27.74 33.60 -3.72
C VAL A 104 26.76 32.43 -3.70
N TYR A 105 25.97 32.28 -2.64
CA TYR A 105 24.96 31.24 -2.54
C TYR A 105 23.75 31.51 -3.45
N GLU A 106 23.69 30.83 -4.60
CA GLU A 106 22.65 31.03 -5.62
C GLU A 106 21.20 31.01 -5.10
N PRO A 107 20.81 30.13 -4.15
CA PRO A 107 19.43 30.13 -3.65
C PRO A 107 18.99 31.42 -2.96
N TRP A 108 19.92 32.28 -2.52
CA TRP A 108 19.62 33.58 -1.91
C TRP A 108 19.56 34.73 -2.92
N ARG A 109 19.64 34.43 -4.22
CA ARG A 109 19.59 35.43 -5.29
C ARG A 109 18.19 35.60 -5.88
N THR A 110 17.86 36.82 -6.30
CA THR A 110 16.68 37.09 -7.13
C THR A 110 16.82 36.43 -8.50
N LYS A 111 15.71 35.90 -9.04
CA LYS A 111 15.69 35.17 -10.32
C LYS A 111 15.73 36.04 -11.58
N PRO A 112 15.23 37.30 -11.63
CA PRO A 112 15.58 38.20 -12.72
C PRO A 112 16.92 38.90 -12.46
N ILE A 113 17.64 39.18 -13.54
CA ILE A 113 18.83 40.06 -13.57
C ILE A 113 18.32 41.52 -13.48
N PRO A 114 18.96 42.42 -12.69
CA PRO A 114 20.20 42.21 -11.92
C PRO A 114 19.98 41.34 -10.68
N GLN A 115 20.93 40.45 -10.39
CA GLN A 115 20.90 39.57 -9.23
C GLN A 115 21.10 40.40 -7.96
N LYS A 116 20.22 40.23 -6.99
CA LYS A 116 20.30 40.82 -5.65
C LYS A 116 20.01 39.75 -4.61
N GLN A 117 20.36 39.99 -3.35
CA GLN A 117 19.89 39.13 -2.28
C GLN A 117 18.37 39.23 -2.11
N ILE A 118 17.70 38.12 -1.86
CA ILE A 118 16.29 38.10 -1.43
C ILE A 118 16.15 38.63 0.01
N GLU A 119 14.93 38.96 0.42
CA GLU A 119 14.67 39.35 1.81
C GLU A 119 14.75 38.13 2.73
N ILE A 120 15.66 38.18 3.72
CA ILE A 120 15.91 37.11 4.68
C ILE A 120 15.96 37.71 6.07
N LEU A 121 15.26 37.10 7.02
CA LEU A 121 15.38 37.45 8.44
C LEU A 121 16.12 36.33 9.17
N GLU A 122 17.09 36.67 10.01
CA GLU A 122 17.76 35.73 10.92
C GLU A 122 17.00 35.71 12.26
N LEU A 123 16.71 34.51 12.77
CA LEU A 123 16.21 34.31 14.12
C LEU A 123 17.37 34.20 15.10
N LEU A 124 17.25 34.88 16.24
CA LEU A 124 18.27 34.96 17.28
C LEU A 124 17.76 34.29 18.57
N ASN A 125 18.62 33.45 19.16
CA ASN A 125 18.40 32.81 20.45
C ASN A 125 19.24 33.49 21.53
N GLU A 126 19.01 33.12 22.80
CA GLU A 126 19.76 33.68 23.92
C GLU A 126 21.27 33.39 23.84
N GLU A 127 21.67 32.23 23.30
CA GLU A 127 23.09 31.87 23.17
C GLU A 127 23.84 32.83 22.23
N VAL A 128 23.25 33.18 21.09
CA VAL A 128 23.83 34.16 20.15
C VAL A 128 23.83 35.55 20.76
N LEU A 129 22.75 35.95 21.43
CA LEU A 129 22.67 37.28 22.08
C LEU A 129 23.65 37.43 23.26
N ALA A 130 24.05 36.33 23.89
CA ALA A 130 25.01 36.31 24.99
C ALA A 130 26.45 36.05 24.53
N ALA A 131 26.68 35.85 23.22
CA ALA A 131 28.01 35.55 22.70
C ALA A 131 28.95 36.77 22.86
N PRO A 132 30.22 36.58 23.29
CA PRO A 132 31.14 37.71 23.55
C PRO A 132 31.44 38.57 22.32
N ASP A 133 31.30 38.00 21.15
CA ASP A 133 31.50 38.59 19.83
C ASP A 133 30.21 39.12 19.20
N PHE A 134 29.05 38.99 19.87
CA PHE A 134 27.82 39.62 19.43
C PHE A 134 27.92 41.14 19.61
N VAL A 135 27.84 41.87 18.50
CA VAL A 135 27.79 43.33 18.47
C VAL A 135 26.43 43.74 17.93
N GLU A 136 25.70 44.55 18.69
CA GLU A 136 24.45 45.13 18.22
C GLU A 136 24.75 46.26 17.24
N GLU A 137 24.32 46.09 16.00
CA GLU A 137 24.52 47.07 14.93
C GLU A 137 23.40 48.11 14.96
N GLU A 138 23.76 49.40 15.01
CA GLU A 138 22.77 50.49 15.03
C GLU A 138 21.82 50.44 13.80
N ASP A 139 22.35 50.04 12.64
CA ASP A 139 21.61 49.96 11.37
C ASP A 139 20.89 48.60 11.16
N ASN A 140 21.10 47.60 12.02
CA ASN A 140 20.46 46.28 11.95
C ASN A 140 20.26 45.65 13.35
N PRO A 141 19.43 46.27 14.21
CA PRO A 141 19.27 45.87 15.61
C PRO A 141 18.53 44.54 15.76
N ALA A 142 18.70 43.89 16.92
CA ALA A 142 17.95 42.69 17.28
C ALA A 142 16.56 43.05 17.83
N ILE A 143 15.52 42.74 17.06
CA ILE A 143 14.13 43.11 17.34
C ILE A 143 13.39 41.92 17.96
N ASP A 144 12.55 42.16 18.98
CA ASP A 144 11.69 41.12 19.56
C ASP A 144 10.73 40.54 18.52
N LEU A 145 10.52 39.22 18.55
CA LEU A 145 9.57 38.57 17.67
C LEU A 145 8.15 39.09 17.94
N THR A 146 7.52 39.62 16.89
CA THR A 146 6.16 40.14 16.94
C THR A 146 5.15 39.18 16.30
N PRO A 147 3.89 39.18 16.75
CA PRO A 147 2.85 38.38 16.13
C PRO A 147 2.72 38.70 14.64
N GLY A 148 2.82 37.68 13.78
CA GLY A 148 2.62 37.81 12.34
C GLY A 148 3.89 37.84 11.48
N ILE A 149 5.09 37.99 12.08
CA ILE A 149 6.37 38.01 11.33
C ILE A 149 6.62 36.71 10.52
N TYR A 150 6.00 35.62 10.94
CA TYR A 150 6.08 34.30 10.32
C TYR A 150 5.01 34.05 9.23
N GLN A 151 4.09 34.99 8.99
CA GLN A 151 3.08 34.86 7.93
C GLN A 151 3.75 34.84 6.55
N GLU A 152 3.32 33.92 5.69
CA GLU A 152 3.88 33.70 4.35
C GLU A 152 5.40 33.44 4.31
N LYS A 153 6.01 33.09 5.45
CA LYS A 153 7.43 32.72 5.56
C LYS A 153 7.61 31.23 5.86
N VAL A 154 8.78 30.73 5.48
CA VAL A 154 9.27 29.37 5.70
C VAL A 154 10.47 29.45 6.61
N LEU A 155 10.52 28.56 7.61
CA LEU A 155 11.71 28.40 8.44
C LEU A 155 12.74 27.53 7.73
N VAL A 156 13.95 28.06 7.57
CA VAL A 156 15.05 27.42 6.89
C VAL A 156 16.26 27.40 7.81
N LEU A 157 16.90 26.24 7.97
CA LEU A 157 18.23 26.17 8.57
C LEU A 157 19.27 26.26 7.46
N TYR A 158 20.18 27.21 7.55
CA TYR A 158 21.25 27.45 6.59
C TYR A 158 22.61 27.25 7.25
N LEU A 159 23.50 26.51 6.60
CA LEU A 159 24.89 26.37 6.99
C LEU A 159 25.70 27.48 6.31
N GLU A 160 25.85 28.58 7.03
CA GLU A 160 26.72 29.69 6.65
C GLU A 160 28.19 29.27 6.78
N MET A 161 29.01 29.69 5.81
CA MET A 161 30.45 29.44 5.80
C MET A 161 31.14 30.79 5.66
N LEU A 162 31.94 31.15 6.66
CA LEU A 162 32.66 32.42 6.69
C LEU A 162 34.17 32.14 6.70
N ASP A 163 34.90 32.78 5.79
CA ASP A 163 36.36 32.77 5.80
C ASP A 163 36.85 33.83 6.80
N ASP A 164 37.42 33.38 7.93
CA ASP A 164 37.97 34.19 9.00
C ASP A 164 39.51 34.22 8.88
N PRO A 165 40.10 35.30 8.35
CA PRO A 165 41.55 35.40 8.18
C PRO A 165 42.27 35.46 9.53
N LEU A 166 43.36 34.70 9.66
CA LEU A 166 44.16 34.71 10.88
C LEU A 166 44.74 36.13 11.11
N LYS A 167 44.39 36.75 12.23
CA LYS A 167 44.89 38.07 12.61
C LYS A 167 46.41 38.01 12.83
N SER A 168 47.19 38.54 11.90
CA SER A 168 48.65 38.62 12.04
C SER A 168 49.06 39.93 12.72
N CYS A 169 49.83 39.82 13.80
CA CYS A 169 50.69 40.89 14.28
C CYS A 169 52.01 40.25 14.70
N ILE A 170 52.97 40.16 13.78
CA ILE A 170 54.43 40.35 13.98
C ILE A 170 55.09 40.21 12.60
N VAL A 171 55.88 41.22 12.23
CA VAL A 171 56.42 41.50 10.88
C VAL A 171 57.52 40.50 10.43
N THR A 172 57.91 39.55 11.27
CA THR A 172 59.10 38.70 11.04
C THR A 172 58.81 37.22 10.81
N ASP A 173 57.56 36.74 10.86
CA ASP A 173 57.24 35.35 10.54
C ASP A 173 55.99 35.24 9.65
N CYS A 174 56.16 34.70 8.43
CA CYS A 174 55.08 34.54 7.43
C CYS A 174 54.24 33.27 7.65
N ASN A 175 54.43 32.56 8.76
CA ASN A 175 53.69 31.34 9.11
C ASN A 175 52.18 31.54 9.36
N ASN A 176 51.69 32.78 9.44
CA ASN A 176 50.31 33.11 9.80
C ASN A 176 49.43 33.63 8.62
N LYS A 177 49.80 33.36 7.37
CA LYS A 177 48.99 33.72 6.17
C LYS A 177 47.93 32.65 5.83
N GLY A 178 47.07 32.32 6.79
CA GLY A 178 45.99 31.33 6.65
C GLY A 178 44.62 31.92 6.96
N GLU A 179 43.58 31.16 6.61
CA GLU A 179 42.17 31.50 6.84
C GLU A 179 41.48 30.29 7.50
N ASN A 180 40.62 30.55 8.48
CA ASN A 180 39.74 29.55 9.05
C ASN A 180 38.39 29.61 8.33
N VAL A 181 37.77 28.46 8.04
CA VAL A 181 36.37 28.44 7.59
C VAL A 181 35.48 28.16 8.79
N VAL A 182 34.73 29.17 9.23
CA VAL A 182 33.77 29.08 10.32
C VAL A 182 32.42 28.62 9.77
N LEU A 183 31.91 27.53 10.31
CA LEU A 183 30.62 26.95 9.92
C LEU A 183 29.56 27.27 10.97
N THR A 184 28.51 27.99 10.58
CA THR A 184 27.45 28.43 11.51
C THR A 184 26.08 28.02 10.99
N VAL A 185 25.29 27.36 11.83
CA VAL A 185 23.89 27.06 11.50
C VAL A 185 23.02 28.26 11.86
N ARG A 186 22.52 28.94 10.83
CA ARG A 186 21.61 30.09 10.93
C ARG A 186 20.16 29.62 10.78
N ALA A 187 19.27 30.10 11.65
CA ALA A 187 17.83 29.90 11.50
C ALA A 187 17.23 31.11 10.78
N LEU A 188 16.68 30.91 9.59
CA LEU A 188 16.26 31.97 8.68
C LEU A 188 14.75 31.89 8.40
N LEU A 189 14.08 33.05 8.32
CA LEU A 189 12.72 33.18 7.80
C LEU A 189 12.78 33.77 6.40
N ILE A 190 12.22 33.03 5.43
CA ILE A 190 12.27 33.38 4.00
C ILE A 190 10.86 33.36 3.42
N ASN A 191 10.53 34.31 2.55
CA ASN A 191 9.21 34.38 1.92
C ASN A 191 8.95 33.14 1.04
N LYS A 192 7.73 32.60 1.12
CA LYS A 192 7.29 31.44 0.32
C LYS A 192 7.46 31.62 -1.19
N THR A 193 7.30 32.85 -1.67
CA THR A 193 7.43 33.22 -3.10
C THR A 193 8.83 33.03 -3.65
N ASP A 194 9.85 33.10 -2.79
CA ASP A 194 11.26 32.96 -3.19
C ASP A 194 11.71 31.50 -3.18
N LEU A 195 10.98 30.63 -2.48
CA LEU A 195 11.27 29.22 -2.32
C LEU A 195 10.43 28.33 -3.25
N LYS A 196 10.95 27.15 -3.58
CA LYS A 196 10.20 26.12 -4.32
C LYS A 196 9.62 25.13 -3.33
N GLU A 197 8.33 24.81 -3.48
CA GLU A 197 7.72 23.73 -2.70
C GLU A 197 8.41 22.38 -2.96
N VAL A 198 8.55 21.60 -1.90
CA VAL A 198 9.01 20.22 -1.91
C VAL A 198 7.83 19.31 -2.18
N GLN A 199 7.94 18.50 -3.23
CA GLN A 199 6.96 17.47 -3.54
C GLN A 199 7.39 16.14 -2.93
N LEU A 200 6.69 15.72 -1.88
CA LEU A 200 6.97 14.50 -1.12
C LEU A 200 6.80 13.21 -1.93
N CYS A 201 5.81 13.21 -2.81
CA CYS A 201 5.45 12.04 -3.62
C CYS A 201 5.22 12.49 -5.06
N GLU A 202 6.28 12.50 -5.87
CA GLU A 202 6.12 12.75 -7.30
C GLU A 202 5.48 11.56 -8.02
N GLY A 203 4.33 11.83 -8.64
CA GLY A 203 3.70 10.96 -9.63
C GLY A 203 3.41 9.55 -9.10
N LYS A 204 2.55 9.41 -8.09
CA LYS A 204 1.99 8.11 -7.71
C LYS A 204 1.25 7.53 -8.90
N ASP A 205 1.51 6.27 -9.22
CA ASP A 205 0.76 5.58 -10.27
C ASP A 205 -0.69 5.40 -9.83
N LYS A 206 -1.61 5.54 -10.78
CA LYS A 206 -3.02 5.41 -10.48
C LYS A 206 -3.34 3.94 -10.30
N LEU A 207 -3.89 3.58 -9.15
CA LEU A 207 -4.40 2.23 -8.93
C LEU A 207 -5.60 1.97 -9.86
N VAL A 208 -5.71 0.74 -10.33
CA VAL A 208 -6.87 0.24 -11.07
C VAL A 208 -7.94 -0.14 -10.06
N TYR A 209 -9.09 0.52 -10.12
CA TYR A 209 -10.21 0.24 -9.24
C TYR A 209 -11.21 -0.67 -9.95
N VAL A 210 -11.51 -1.81 -9.32
CA VAL A 210 -12.50 -2.77 -9.82
C VAL A 210 -13.82 -2.52 -9.09
N PRO A 211 -14.86 -1.99 -9.75
CA PRO A 211 -16.14 -1.75 -9.10
C PRO A 211 -16.84 -3.06 -8.74
N ARG A 212 -17.64 -3.04 -7.67
CA ARG A 212 -18.59 -4.14 -7.39
C ARG A 212 -19.69 -4.11 -8.44
N LEU A 213 -20.27 -5.28 -8.73
CA LEU A 213 -21.39 -5.41 -9.66
C LEU A 213 -22.54 -4.45 -9.32
N ILE A 214 -22.98 -4.40 -8.07
CA ILE A 214 -24.05 -3.49 -7.65
C ILE A 214 -23.70 -2.02 -7.86
N THR A 215 -22.46 -1.62 -7.56
CA THR A 215 -21.99 -0.24 -7.75
C THR A 215 -21.98 0.11 -9.24
N TYR A 216 -21.55 -0.82 -10.09
CA TYR A 216 -21.56 -0.61 -11.53
C TYR A 216 -22.98 -0.49 -12.09
N LEU A 217 -23.89 -1.37 -11.70
CA LEU A 217 -25.30 -1.29 -12.09
C LEU A 217 -25.92 0.05 -11.69
N GLN A 218 -25.63 0.55 -10.49
CA GLN A 218 -26.11 1.85 -10.02
C GLN A 218 -25.65 3.02 -10.91
N THR A 219 -24.44 2.97 -11.47
CA THR A 219 -23.97 3.99 -12.44
C THR A 219 -24.78 4.00 -13.74
N GLN A 220 -25.45 2.89 -14.06
CA GLN A 220 -26.34 2.73 -15.21
C GLN A 220 -27.82 2.97 -14.82
N GLY A 221 -28.09 3.43 -13.59
CA GLY A 221 -29.45 3.57 -13.07
C GLY A 221 -30.17 2.24 -12.83
N LYS A 222 -29.43 1.12 -12.73
CA LYS A 222 -29.93 -0.24 -12.50
C LYS A 222 -29.62 -0.74 -11.08
N THR A 223 -30.33 -1.76 -10.66
CA THR A 223 -30.18 -2.51 -9.41
C THR A 223 -30.02 -4.00 -9.70
N LEU A 224 -29.74 -4.81 -8.68
CA LEU A 224 -29.72 -6.27 -8.84
C LEU A 224 -31.09 -6.83 -9.28
N ALA A 225 -32.20 -6.17 -8.91
CA ALA A 225 -33.54 -6.58 -9.28
C ALA A 225 -33.83 -6.41 -10.79
N ASP A 226 -33.03 -5.62 -11.51
CA ASP A 226 -33.15 -5.45 -12.96
C ASP A 226 -32.52 -6.62 -13.74
N LEU A 227 -31.72 -7.46 -13.08
CA LEU A 227 -31.16 -8.68 -13.67
C LEU A 227 -32.22 -9.79 -13.62
N LYS A 228 -32.91 -10.04 -14.75
CA LYS A 228 -34.04 -10.99 -14.81
C LYS A 228 -33.63 -12.44 -15.06
N ASN A 229 -32.42 -12.68 -15.54
CA ASN A 229 -31.93 -14.02 -15.84
C ASN A 229 -30.39 -14.05 -15.87
N SER A 230 -29.84 -15.25 -16.03
CA SER A 230 -28.39 -15.49 -16.11
C SER A 230 -27.73 -14.78 -17.29
N GLY A 231 -28.45 -14.56 -18.40
CA GLY A 231 -27.96 -13.79 -19.55
C GLY A 231 -27.69 -12.33 -19.19
N GLY A 232 -28.63 -11.65 -18.55
CA GLY A 232 -28.44 -10.28 -18.09
C GLY A 232 -27.32 -10.13 -17.06
N LEU A 233 -27.15 -11.11 -16.15
CA LEU A 233 -26.02 -11.15 -15.23
C LEU A 233 -24.68 -11.33 -15.97
N ASN A 234 -24.66 -12.21 -16.98
CA ASN A 234 -23.49 -12.45 -17.82
C ASN A 234 -23.08 -11.20 -18.61
N ASP A 235 -24.06 -10.46 -19.15
CA ASP A 235 -23.84 -9.20 -19.84
C ASP A 235 -23.29 -8.13 -18.89
N ALA A 236 -23.80 -8.04 -17.66
CA ALA A 236 -23.26 -7.12 -16.66
C ALA A 236 -21.81 -7.44 -16.29
N TYR A 237 -21.43 -8.72 -16.19
CA TYR A 237 -20.02 -9.12 -16.03
C TYR A 237 -19.16 -8.78 -17.26
N LYS A 238 -19.71 -8.91 -18.47
CA LYS A 238 -19.03 -8.50 -19.71
C LYS A 238 -18.75 -7.00 -19.74
N GLU A 239 -19.72 -6.19 -19.35
CA GLU A 239 -19.58 -4.73 -19.27
C GLU A 239 -18.55 -4.30 -18.22
N LEU A 240 -18.59 -4.91 -17.02
CA LEU A 240 -17.60 -4.74 -15.96
C LEU A 240 -16.19 -5.12 -16.42
N TYR A 241 -16.07 -6.24 -17.12
CA TYR A 241 -14.83 -6.69 -17.73
C TYR A 241 -14.27 -5.60 -18.64
N SER A 242 -15.06 -5.15 -19.62
CA SER A 242 -14.62 -4.15 -20.60
C SER A 242 -14.24 -2.82 -19.95
N HIS A 243 -14.96 -2.42 -18.90
CA HIS A 243 -14.61 -1.23 -18.13
C HIS A 243 -13.24 -1.38 -17.44
N THR A 244 -13.02 -2.51 -16.77
CA THR A 244 -11.79 -2.79 -16.01
C THR A 244 -10.59 -3.00 -16.94
N ALA A 245 -10.74 -3.76 -18.01
CA ALA A 245 -9.70 -4.02 -19.00
C ALA A 245 -9.15 -2.72 -19.64
N LYS A 246 -10.03 -1.77 -19.96
CA LYS A 246 -9.63 -0.44 -20.47
C LYS A 246 -8.75 0.32 -19.47
N GLN A 247 -9.07 0.26 -18.18
CA GLN A 247 -8.24 0.88 -17.13
C GLN A 247 -6.88 0.19 -17.02
N ILE A 248 -6.86 -1.15 -17.00
CA ILE A 248 -5.63 -1.95 -16.93
C ILE A 248 -4.70 -1.59 -18.08
N TYR A 249 -5.17 -1.67 -19.33
CA TYR A 249 -4.36 -1.34 -20.50
C TYR A 249 -3.72 0.06 -20.39
N LYS A 250 -4.54 1.06 -20.04
CA LYS A 250 -4.09 2.45 -19.92
C LYS A 250 -3.00 2.62 -18.86
N GLU A 251 -3.19 2.07 -17.67
CA GLU A 251 -2.29 2.30 -16.54
C GLU A 251 -1.05 1.39 -16.58
N VAL A 252 -1.16 0.17 -17.13
CA VAL A 252 0.00 -0.70 -17.42
C VAL A 252 0.89 -0.08 -18.51
N LYS A 253 0.32 0.45 -19.60
CA LYS A 253 1.09 1.10 -20.68
C LYS A 253 1.86 2.32 -20.19
N LYS A 254 1.25 3.15 -19.33
CA LYS A 254 1.93 4.29 -18.70
C LYS A 254 3.04 3.85 -17.76
N ALA A 255 2.78 2.84 -16.93
CA ALA A 255 3.79 2.28 -16.04
C ALA A 255 5.00 1.77 -16.83
N PHE A 256 4.78 1.03 -17.92
CA PHE A 256 5.86 0.57 -18.79
C PHE A 256 6.72 1.72 -19.30
N ALA A 257 6.10 2.75 -19.89
CA ALA A 257 6.82 3.92 -20.41
C ALA A 257 7.66 4.63 -19.33
N LYS A 258 7.16 4.66 -18.10
CA LYS A 258 7.79 5.32 -16.96
C LYS A 258 8.93 4.52 -16.35
N TYR A 259 8.80 3.19 -16.29
CA TYR A 259 9.69 2.34 -15.50
C TYR A 259 10.60 1.42 -16.31
N LYS A 260 10.42 1.28 -17.63
CA LYS A 260 11.20 0.32 -18.44
C LYS A 260 12.72 0.43 -18.28
N VAL A 261 13.24 1.65 -18.17
CA VAL A 261 14.68 1.90 -17.99
C VAL A 261 15.13 1.56 -16.57
N VAL A 262 14.35 1.98 -15.56
CA VAL A 262 14.72 1.80 -14.15
C VAL A 262 14.66 0.34 -13.71
N LEU A 263 13.69 -0.41 -14.26
CA LEU A 263 13.49 -1.82 -13.95
C LEU A 263 14.26 -2.77 -14.87
N ASP A 264 15.00 -2.24 -15.85
CA ASP A 264 15.69 -3.04 -16.86
C ASP A 264 14.74 -4.06 -17.53
N LEU A 265 13.58 -3.58 -18.00
CA LEU A 265 12.60 -4.43 -18.67
C LEU A 265 13.10 -4.76 -20.07
N GLU A 266 13.19 -6.05 -20.37
CA GLU A 266 13.67 -6.57 -21.66
C GLU A 266 12.85 -6.01 -22.84
N PRO A 267 13.48 -5.78 -24.01
CA PRO A 267 12.80 -5.23 -25.19
C PRO A 267 11.61 -6.07 -25.67
N GLU A 268 11.58 -7.37 -25.41
CA GLU A 268 10.47 -8.26 -25.76
C GLU A 268 9.14 -7.85 -25.11
N PHE A 269 9.18 -7.21 -23.93
CA PHE A 269 7.98 -6.68 -23.29
C PHE A 269 7.36 -5.49 -24.03
N GLU A 270 8.08 -4.82 -24.95
CA GLU A 270 7.49 -3.74 -25.76
C GLU A 270 6.37 -4.30 -26.65
N ALA A 271 6.61 -5.44 -27.29
CA ALA A 271 5.60 -6.12 -28.11
C ALA A 271 4.39 -6.57 -27.27
N ASP A 272 4.62 -6.97 -26.01
CA ASP A 272 3.55 -7.39 -25.11
C ASP A 272 2.63 -6.24 -24.72
N ILE A 273 3.23 -5.07 -24.47
CA ILE A 273 2.50 -3.86 -24.12
C ILE A 273 1.70 -3.35 -25.31
N ASP A 274 2.27 -3.40 -26.52
CA ASP A 274 1.57 -3.01 -27.74
C ASP A 274 0.39 -3.96 -28.05
N ASN A 275 0.57 -5.26 -27.80
CA ASN A 275 -0.48 -6.26 -27.98
C ASN A 275 -1.42 -6.42 -26.77
N LEU A 276 -1.17 -5.72 -25.65
CA LEU A 276 -1.93 -5.90 -24.40
C LEU A 276 -3.43 -5.65 -24.60
N GLN A 277 -3.78 -4.59 -25.34
CA GLN A 277 -5.18 -4.28 -25.62
C GLN A 277 -5.85 -5.42 -26.41
N ALA A 278 -5.20 -5.88 -27.48
CA ALA A 278 -5.71 -6.99 -28.30
C ALA A 278 -5.82 -8.29 -27.48
N THR A 279 -4.86 -8.56 -26.60
CA THR A 279 -4.86 -9.72 -25.68
C THR A 279 -6.07 -9.66 -24.74
N LEU A 280 -6.33 -8.49 -24.14
CA LEU A 280 -7.50 -8.27 -23.27
C LEU A 280 -8.82 -8.35 -24.04
N ASP A 281 -8.86 -7.88 -25.29
CA ASP A 281 -10.06 -7.95 -26.12
C ASP A 281 -10.36 -9.40 -26.53
N GLN A 282 -9.33 -10.19 -26.89
CA GLN A 282 -9.46 -11.63 -27.21
C GLN A 282 -9.83 -12.48 -25.98
N ALA A 283 -9.44 -12.04 -24.78
CA ALA A 283 -9.86 -12.66 -23.53
C ALA A 283 -11.31 -12.35 -23.16
N LEU A 284 -12.03 -11.54 -23.94
CA LEU A 284 -13.48 -11.43 -23.89
C LEU A 284 -14.11 -12.37 -24.93
N GLY A 285 -15.11 -13.16 -24.53
CA GLY A 285 -15.71 -14.16 -25.41
C GLY A 285 -17.24 -14.20 -25.33
N SER A 286 -17.85 -15.11 -26.09
CA SER A 286 -19.30 -15.36 -26.09
C SER A 286 -19.78 -16.26 -24.95
N GLY A 287 -18.85 -16.85 -24.17
CA GLY A 287 -19.17 -17.73 -23.04
C GLY A 287 -19.52 -17.00 -21.74
N PHE A 288 -19.32 -17.69 -20.61
CA PHE A 288 -19.56 -17.14 -19.28
C PHE A 288 -18.47 -16.12 -18.90
N ASN A 289 -18.89 -14.90 -18.58
CA ASN A 289 -18.03 -13.75 -18.33
C ASN A 289 -17.66 -13.57 -16.85
N GLN A 290 -18.24 -14.35 -15.93
CA GLN A 290 -17.90 -14.27 -14.51
C GLN A 290 -16.40 -14.57 -14.27
N TYR A 291 -15.89 -15.66 -14.85
CA TYR A 291 -14.46 -16.00 -14.74
C TYR A 291 -13.56 -15.02 -15.49
N ARG A 292 -14.00 -14.52 -16.64
CA ARG A 292 -13.30 -13.45 -17.37
C ARG A 292 -13.20 -12.17 -16.52
N PHE A 293 -14.27 -11.82 -15.82
CA PHE A 293 -14.28 -10.71 -14.87
C PHE A 293 -13.34 -10.96 -13.68
N HIS A 294 -13.32 -12.19 -13.14
CA HIS A 294 -12.37 -12.56 -12.08
C HIS A 294 -10.91 -12.45 -12.57
N PHE A 295 -10.61 -12.84 -13.81
CA PHE A 295 -9.31 -12.66 -14.43
C PHE A 295 -8.85 -11.20 -14.48
N VAL A 296 -9.69 -10.25 -14.94
CA VAL A 296 -9.30 -8.83 -14.93
C VAL A 296 -9.21 -8.25 -13.52
N ARG A 297 -9.97 -8.81 -12.55
CA ARG A 297 -9.82 -8.45 -11.14
C ARG A 297 -8.44 -8.87 -10.59
N ASP A 298 -7.97 -10.06 -10.97
CA ASP A 298 -6.64 -10.54 -10.59
C ASP A 298 -5.53 -9.73 -11.28
N LEU A 299 -5.70 -9.38 -12.56
CA LEU A 299 -4.79 -8.46 -13.26
C LEU A 299 -4.72 -7.07 -12.61
N ALA A 300 -5.87 -6.50 -12.23
CA ALA A 300 -5.91 -5.24 -11.51
C ALA A 300 -5.18 -5.34 -10.15
N LYS A 301 -5.35 -6.45 -9.43
CA LYS A 301 -4.62 -6.71 -8.19
C LYS A 301 -3.11 -6.86 -8.43
N ALA A 302 -2.71 -7.58 -9.47
CA ALA A 302 -1.30 -7.76 -9.85
C ALA A 302 -0.64 -6.41 -10.16
N TYR A 303 -1.29 -5.58 -10.98
CA TYR A 303 -0.83 -4.24 -11.31
C TYR A 303 -0.78 -3.32 -10.07
N ASN A 304 -1.78 -3.37 -9.20
CA ASN A 304 -1.81 -2.55 -7.99
C ASN A 304 -0.70 -2.92 -7.00
N GLU A 305 -0.35 -4.21 -6.89
CA GLU A 305 0.82 -4.66 -6.12
C GLU A 305 2.13 -4.11 -6.73
N PHE A 306 2.26 -4.13 -8.05
CA PHE A 306 3.36 -3.47 -8.75
C PHE A 306 3.40 -1.96 -8.46
N ALA A 307 2.30 -1.25 -8.65
CA ALA A 307 2.22 0.21 -8.45
C ALA A 307 2.58 0.60 -7.00
N GLY A 308 2.17 -0.21 -6.03
CA GLY A 308 2.56 -0.06 -4.63
C GLY A 308 4.07 -0.24 -4.42
N ALA A 309 4.68 -1.27 -5.01
CA ALA A 309 6.13 -1.49 -4.92
C ALA A 309 6.93 -0.38 -5.63
N ALA A 310 6.51 0.01 -6.83
CA ALA A 310 7.16 1.07 -7.62
C ALA A 310 7.12 2.45 -6.92
N CYS A 311 6.13 2.69 -6.05
CA CYS A 311 6.03 3.92 -5.26
C CYS A 311 7.18 4.09 -4.27
N HIS A 312 7.82 3.00 -3.82
CA HIS A 312 8.92 3.06 -2.85
C HIS A 312 10.31 3.18 -3.49
N LEU A 313 10.40 3.08 -4.83
CA LEU A 313 11.67 3.18 -5.53
C LEU A 313 12.27 4.58 -5.39
N ALA A 314 13.55 4.63 -5.02
CA ALA A 314 14.36 5.83 -5.19
C ALA A 314 14.58 6.07 -6.69
N LYS A 315 13.88 7.06 -7.26
CA LYS A 315 13.85 7.34 -8.71
C LYS A 315 15.02 8.21 -9.19
N LYS A 316 15.61 9.02 -8.30
CA LYS A 316 16.69 9.96 -8.65
C LYS A 316 18.03 9.39 -8.22
N CYS A 317 18.97 9.30 -9.16
CA CYS A 317 20.30 8.76 -8.89
C CYS A 317 21.21 9.77 -8.14
N ILE A 318 21.10 11.06 -8.49
CA ILE A 318 21.99 12.13 -8.00
C ILE A 318 21.16 13.30 -7.47
N PHE A 319 21.44 13.76 -6.25
CA PHE A 319 20.71 14.84 -5.58
C PHE A 319 21.38 16.22 -5.67
N ASP A 320 22.49 16.37 -6.39
CA ASP A 320 23.31 17.58 -6.47
C ASP A 320 22.51 18.87 -6.75
N GLY A 321 22.86 19.94 -6.01
CA GLY A 321 22.46 21.31 -6.33
C GLY A 321 21.04 21.72 -5.98
N ILE A 322 20.23 20.87 -5.33
CA ILE A 322 18.83 21.21 -5.02
C ILE A 322 18.74 22.11 -3.76
N PHE A 323 19.47 21.75 -2.71
CA PHE A 323 19.55 22.51 -1.45
C PHE A 323 20.93 22.34 -0.80
N PRO A 324 22.01 22.90 -1.41
CA PRO A 324 23.39 22.57 -1.05
C PRO A 324 23.76 22.79 0.42
N ARG A 325 23.30 23.90 1.00
CA ARG A 325 23.67 24.31 2.36
C ARG A 325 22.46 24.63 3.24
N HIS A 326 21.24 24.21 2.87
CA HIS A 326 20.07 24.51 3.69
C HIS A 326 19.06 23.36 3.80
N LEU A 327 18.27 23.38 4.88
CA LEU A 327 17.12 22.51 5.11
C LEU A 327 15.89 23.37 5.42
N MET A 328 14.86 23.26 4.58
CA MET A 328 13.58 23.89 4.87
C MET A 328 12.80 23.00 5.86
N LEU A 329 12.33 23.57 6.97
CA LEU A 329 11.71 22.81 8.06
C LEU A 329 10.20 22.73 7.93
N ARG A 330 9.54 23.84 7.60
CA ARG A 330 8.11 23.99 7.25
C ARG A 330 7.76 25.48 7.03
N ASP A 331 6.56 25.74 6.56
CA ASP A 331 5.90 27.05 6.69
C ASP A 331 5.10 27.18 8.00
N PHE A 332 4.72 28.40 8.37
CA PHE A 332 3.96 28.68 9.59
C PHE A 332 2.47 28.99 9.37
N VAL A 333 2.01 29.07 8.12
CA VAL A 333 0.62 29.40 7.79
C VAL A 333 -0.23 28.13 7.69
N GLN A 334 -1.04 27.87 8.72
CA GLN A 334 -2.05 26.79 8.83
C GLN A 334 -1.60 25.40 8.38
N ASP A 335 -0.77 24.78 9.21
CA ASP A 335 -0.76 23.32 9.36
C ASP A 335 -1.96 22.94 10.24
N ASN A 336 -3.19 23.03 9.70
CA ASN A 336 -4.40 22.50 10.34
C ASN A 336 -4.35 20.96 10.29
N GLY A 337 -3.38 20.37 11.01
CA GLY A 337 -3.26 18.95 11.30
C GLY A 337 -3.25 18.02 10.08
N SER A 338 -3.01 18.53 8.88
CA SER A 338 -3.19 17.76 7.66
C SER A 338 -1.89 17.71 6.87
N ILE A 339 -1.12 16.65 7.12
CA ILE A 339 -0.04 16.11 6.27
C ILE A 339 -0.55 15.79 4.83
N SER A 340 -1.79 16.16 4.46
CA SER A 340 -2.57 15.59 3.37
C SER A 340 -2.32 16.18 1.98
N SER A 341 -1.67 17.34 1.83
CA SER A 341 -1.51 17.98 0.51
C SER A 341 -0.35 17.40 -0.33
N GLY A 342 0.57 16.62 0.24
CA GLY A 342 1.71 16.04 -0.49
C GLY A 342 2.69 17.06 -1.10
N LYS A 343 2.49 18.34 -0.81
CA LYS A 343 3.31 19.50 -1.17
C LYS A 343 3.50 20.37 0.07
N GLY A 344 4.71 20.87 0.27
CA GLY A 344 4.99 21.78 1.37
C GLY A 344 6.45 22.21 1.36
N TYR A 345 6.90 22.92 2.40
CA TYR A 345 8.25 23.46 2.46
C TYR A 345 9.17 22.68 3.41
N ARG A 346 8.91 21.39 3.63
CA ARG A 346 9.78 20.56 4.47
C ARG A 346 10.63 19.64 3.62
N HIS A 347 11.95 19.72 3.77
CA HIS A 347 12.88 18.74 3.20
C HIS A 347 12.83 17.44 3.99
N PHE A 348 11.82 16.61 3.72
CA PHE A 348 11.75 15.26 4.27
C PHE A 348 12.91 14.40 3.78
N PHE A 349 13.27 13.39 4.58
CA PHE A 349 14.30 12.44 4.20
C PHE A 349 13.93 11.69 2.92
N VAL A 350 14.81 11.76 1.93
CA VAL A 350 14.75 10.98 0.69
C VAL A 350 15.94 10.02 0.70
N PRO A 351 15.70 8.70 0.71
CA PRO A 351 16.78 7.72 0.71
C PRO A 351 17.52 7.73 -0.63
N SER A 352 18.79 7.36 -0.59
CA SER A 352 19.57 7.21 -1.82
C SER A 352 19.14 5.96 -2.61
N PRO A 353 19.53 5.85 -3.90
CA PRO A 353 19.31 4.65 -4.70
C PRO A 353 19.90 3.36 -4.11
N ALA A 354 20.87 3.46 -3.19
CA ALA A 354 21.42 2.29 -2.50
C ALA A 354 20.33 1.49 -1.76
N ARG A 355 19.29 2.17 -1.25
CA ARG A 355 18.12 1.53 -0.65
C ARG A 355 17.49 0.50 -1.58
N ASN A 356 17.33 0.83 -2.86
CA ASN A 356 16.69 -0.04 -3.84
C ASN A 356 17.42 -1.39 -3.97
N VAL A 357 18.75 -1.36 -3.84
CA VAL A 357 19.61 -2.54 -3.91
C VAL A 357 19.57 -3.32 -2.60
N ILE A 358 19.71 -2.63 -1.46
CA ILE A 358 19.75 -3.26 -0.13
C ILE A 358 18.43 -3.97 0.21
N HIS A 359 17.29 -3.41 -0.23
CA HIS A 359 15.97 -3.95 0.05
C HIS A 359 15.37 -4.77 -1.10
N GLU A 360 16.12 -4.98 -2.19
CA GLU A 360 15.65 -5.68 -3.39
C GLU A 360 14.35 -5.07 -3.97
N ASP A 361 14.10 -3.78 -3.72
CA ASP A 361 12.87 -3.09 -4.14
C ASP A 361 12.73 -3.08 -5.67
N LEU A 362 13.85 -2.95 -6.39
CA LEU A 362 13.90 -3.02 -7.86
C LEU A 362 13.51 -4.40 -8.38
N GLU A 363 14.12 -5.46 -7.84
CA GLU A 363 13.84 -6.83 -8.26
C GLU A 363 12.39 -7.19 -7.98
N LYS A 364 11.86 -6.81 -6.82
CA LYS A 364 10.46 -7.00 -6.48
C LYS A 364 9.53 -6.27 -7.44
N ALA A 365 9.79 -5.00 -7.72
CA ALA A 365 8.98 -4.23 -8.68
C ALA A 365 9.06 -4.82 -10.09
N HIS A 366 10.24 -5.23 -10.53
CA HIS A 366 10.47 -5.93 -11.81
C HIS A 366 9.60 -7.20 -11.88
N LYS A 367 9.73 -8.13 -10.92
CA LYS A 367 8.97 -9.40 -10.91
C LYS A 367 7.46 -9.18 -10.87
N LEU A 368 6.99 -8.19 -10.10
CA LEU A 368 5.57 -7.83 -10.04
C LEU A 368 5.05 -7.28 -11.37
N PHE A 369 5.87 -6.52 -12.09
CA PHE A 369 5.53 -6.03 -13.42
C PHE A 369 5.44 -7.19 -14.42
N ILE A 370 6.46 -8.06 -14.47
CA ILE A 370 6.46 -9.26 -15.33
C ILE A 370 5.25 -10.14 -15.03
N ARG A 371 4.93 -10.38 -13.75
CA ARG A 371 3.74 -11.15 -13.37
C ARG A 371 2.47 -10.57 -14.00
N THR A 372 2.31 -9.25 -14.00
CA THR A 372 1.13 -8.61 -14.59
C THR A 372 0.97 -8.96 -16.08
N LEU A 373 2.08 -8.96 -16.84
CA LEU A 373 2.07 -9.34 -18.26
C LEU A 373 1.93 -10.85 -18.47
N ALA A 374 2.61 -11.66 -17.66
CA ALA A 374 2.53 -13.12 -17.70
C ALA A 374 1.09 -13.61 -17.48
N LEU A 375 0.38 -13.02 -16.51
CA LEU A 375 -1.03 -13.31 -16.28
C LEU A 375 -1.88 -12.91 -17.49
N ALA A 376 -1.66 -11.74 -18.08
CA ALA A 376 -2.47 -11.25 -19.20
C ALA A 376 -2.39 -12.20 -20.41
N LYS A 377 -1.19 -12.70 -20.71
CA LYS A 377 -0.92 -13.61 -21.84
C LYS A 377 -1.45 -15.03 -21.63
N ASN A 378 -1.38 -15.54 -20.41
CA ASN A 378 -1.59 -16.96 -20.12
C ASN A 378 -3.00 -17.28 -19.63
N GLN A 379 -3.99 -16.48 -20.07
CA GLN A 379 -5.40 -16.77 -19.83
C GLN A 379 -5.87 -18.00 -20.62
N HIS A 380 -6.82 -18.73 -20.04
CA HIS A 380 -7.50 -19.86 -20.65
C HIS A 380 -8.97 -19.86 -20.22
N PHE A 381 -9.89 -20.13 -21.16
CA PHE A 381 -11.33 -20.21 -20.87
C PHE A 381 -11.98 -21.31 -21.71
N GLY A 382 -11.39 -22.51 -21.69
CA GLY A 382 -11.88 -23.67 -22.42
C GLY A 382 -13.24 -24.19 -21.93
N SER A 383 -13.83 -25.13 -22.66
CA SER A 383 -15.11 -25.76 -22.31
C SER A 383 -14.96 -27.07 -21.54
N ASP A 384 -13.74 -27.57 -21.38
CA ASP A 384 -13.46 -28.90 -20.80
C ASP A 384 -13.11 -28.82 -19.30
N ASP A 385 -13.36 -27.65 -18.69
CA ASP A 385 -13.09 -27.41 -17.27
C ASP A 385 -13.98 -28.30 -16.42
N LYS A 386 -13.36 -28.97 -15.44
CA LYS A 386 -14.06 -29.86 -14.51
C LYS A 386 -14.42 -29.10 -13.24
N LEU A 387 -15.58 -29.38 -12.68
CA LEU A 387 -15.88 -28.92 -11.33
C LEU A 387 -14.79 -29.38 -10.37
N ARG A 388 -14.11 -28.44 -9.71
CA ARG A 388 -13.08 -28.71 -8.68
C ARG A 388 -13.22 -27.73 -7.52
N ILE A 389 -12.74 -28.15 -6.34
CA ILE A 389 -12.65 -27.31 -5.15
C ILE A 389 -11.18 -27.14 -4.78
N THR A 390 -10.70 -25.90 -4.77
CA THR A 390 -9.30 -25.57 -4.49
C THR A 390 -9.23 -24.75 -3.21
N PRO A 391 -8.50 -25.19 -2.17
CA PRO A 391 -8.31 -24.40 -0.96
C PRO A 391 -7.44 -23.18 -1.28
N GLY A 392 -7.75 -22.04 -0.67
CA GLY A 392 -7.07 -20.79 -0.98
C GLY A 392 -7.35 -19.68 0.03
N GLN A 393 -7.21 -18.45 -0.44
CA GLN A 393 -7.36 -17.25 0.37
C GLN A 393 -8.35 -16.28 -0.27
N THR A 394 -8.99 -15.46 0.55
CA THR A 394 -9.97 -14.47 0.08
C THR A 394 -9.31 -13.30 -0.66
N LEU A 395 -10.13 -12.43 -1.24
CA LEU A 395 -9.68 -11.26 -2.02
C LEU A 395 -8.94 -10.18 -1.23
N GLN A 396 -8.82 -10.32 0.10
CA GLN A 396 -8.05 -9.39 0.94
C GLN A 396 -6.54 -9.66 0.89
N PHE A 397 -6.15 -10.92 0.69
CA PHE A 397 -4.75 -11.36 0.64
C PHE A 397 -4.04 -10.92 -0.64
N LYS A 398 -2.71 -10.98 -0.66
CA LYS A 398 -1.93 -10.69 -1.88
C LYS A 398 -2.20 -11.76 -2.93
N LEU A 399 -2.01 -11.44 -4.20
CA LEU A 399 -2.31 -12.38 -5.29
C LEU A 399 -1.50 -13.68 -5.15
N GLY A 400 -0.21 -13.57 -4.84
CA GLY A 400 0.68 -14.73 -4.67
C GLY A 400 0.36 -15.64 -3.48
N GLU A 401 -0.50 -15.21 -2.56
CA GLU A 401 -0.97 -15.99 -1.40
C GLU A 401 -2.28 -16.75 -1.72
N ARG A 402 -2.89 -16.48 -2.87
CA ARG A 402 -4.13 -17.14 -3.31
C ARG A 402 -3.79 -18.36 -4.16
N ALA A 403 -4.74 -19.28 -4.26
CA ALA A 403 -4.64 -20.37 -5.22
C ALA A 403 -4.73 -19.83 -6.66
N ILE A 404 -4.02 -20.47 -7.60
CA ILE A 404 -4.06 -20.18 -9.03
C ILE A 404 -5.41 -20.70 -9.59
N PRO A 405 -6.28 -19.80 -10.09
CA PRO A 405 -7.58 -20.16 -10.67
C PRO A 405 -7.47 -20.98 -11.96
N HIS A 406 -8.55 -21.68 -12.35
CA HIS A 406 -8.57 -22.50 -13.57
C HIS A 406 -8.35 -21.71 -14.86
N TYR A 407 -8.67 -20.42 -14.88
CA TYR A 407 -8.59 -19.59 -16.08
C TYR A 407 -7.16 -19.16 -16.45
N TYR A 408 -6.14 -19.84 -15.91
CA TYR A 408 -4.73 -19.63 -16.21
C TYR A 408 -4.05 -20.93 -16.62
N LYS A 409 -3.17 -20.84 -17.62
CA LYS A 409 -2.25 -21.93 -17.96
C LYS A 409 -1.11 -21.98 -16.93
N LEU A 410 -0.98 -23.10 -16.22
CA LEU A 410 -0.10 -23.21 -15.06
C LEU A 410 1.38 -22.97 -15.39
N ASP A 411 1.90 -23.57 -16.47
CA ASP A 411 3.35 -23.64 -16.78
C ASP A 411 4.07 -22.28 -16.73
N GLU A 412 3.43 -21.23 -17.24
CA GLU A 412 4.01 -19.88 -17.25
C GLU A 412 3.59 -19.05 -16.04
N VAL A 413 2.38 -19.25 -15.52
CA VAL A 413 1.86 -18.43 -14.41
C VAL A 413 2.49 -18.81 -13.08
N GLU A 414 2.77 -20.10 -12.85
CA GLU A 414 3.34 -20.60 -11.59
C GLU A 414 4.70 -19.96 -11.28
N LYS A 415 5.52 -19.71 -12.31
CA LYS A 415 6.84 -19.06 -12.20
C LYS A 415 6.74 -17.68 -11.56
N TRP A 416 5.69 -16.94 -11.91
CA TRP A 416 5.54 -15.53 -11.58
C TRP A 416 4.49 -15.24 -10.51
N TRP A 417 3.64 -16.21 -10.16
CA TRP A 417 2.53 -16.03 -9.21
C TRP A 417 2.99 -15.43 -7.88
N GLN A 418 4.07 -15.99 -7.34
CA GLN A 418 4.75 -15.54 -6.13
C GLN A 418 6.03 -14.78 -6.47
N PRO A 419 6.07 -13.44 -6.32
CA PRO A 419 7.24 -12.64 -6.69
C PRO A 419 8.49 -12.93 -5.81
N ASN A 420 8.33 -13.52 -4.62
CA ASN A 420 9.42 -13.81 -3.68
C ASN A 420 9.78 -15.30 -3.64
N ARG A 421 9.71 -16.03 -4.76
CA ARG A 421 9.83 -17.50 -4.81
C ARG A 421 11.10 -18.06 -4.15
N CYS A 422 12.22 -17.33 -4.12
CA CYS A 422 13.44 -17.73 -3.42
C CYS A 422 13.26 -17.91 -1.90
N CYS A 423 12.28 -17.22 -1.30
CA CYS A 423 11.96 -17.24 0.12
C CYS A 423 10.62 -17.93 0.42
N THR A 424 9.93 -18.48 -0.58
CA THR A 424 8.66 -19.19 -0.36
C THR A 424 8.91 -20.68 -0.13
N LEU A 425 8.39 -21.21 0.99
CA LEU A 425 8.62 -22.60 1.40
C LEU A 425 7.79 -23.63 0.61
N HIS A 426 6.73 -23.19 -0.09
CA HIS A 426 5.81 -24.07 -0.82
C HIS A 426 5.40 -23.49 -2.18
N PRO A 427 5.25 -24.32 -3.22
CA PRO A 427 4.69 -23.90 -4.50
C PRO A 427 3.25 -23.38 -4.33
N PRO A 428 2.78 -22.50 -5.21
CA PRO A 428 1.41 -22.01 -5.15
C PRO A 428 0.42 -23.15 -5.43
N ILE A 429 -0.62 -23.26 -4.61
CA ILE A 429 -1.72 -24.20 -4.86
C ILE A 429 -2.43 -23.80 -6.15
N SER A 430 -2.76 -24.77 -7.00
CA SER A 430 -3.48 -24.50 -8.25
C SER A 430 -4.69 -25.40 -8.47
N TYR A 431 -5.62 -24.90 -9.27
CA TYR A 431 -6.75 -25.68 -9.78
C TYR A 431 -6.30 -26.97 -10.50
N GLU A 432 -5.14 -26.99 -11.15
CA GLU A 432 -4.61 -28.14 -11.90
C GLU A 432 -3.96 -29.23 -11.02
N GLU A 433 -3.68 -28.93 -9.76
CA GLU A 433 -3.12 -29.89 -8.80
C GLU A 433 -4.17 -30.87 -8.22
N ASN A 434 -5.45 -30.61 -8.45
CA ASN A 434 -6.56 -31.51 -8.09
C ASN A 434 -6.61 -32.70 -9.06
N ARG A 435 -5.66 -33.62 -8.88
CA ARG A 435 -5.42 -34.79 -9.75
C ARG A 435 -6.38 -35.97 -9.52
N MET A 436 -7.26 -35.95 -8.50
CA MET A 436 -8.04 -37.12 -8.07
C MET A 436 -9.52 -36.83 -7.69
N ASP A 437 -10.34 -36.29 -8.59
CA ASP A 437 -11.71 -35.86 -8.21
C ASP A 437 -12.90 -36.65 -8.80
N THR A 438 -12.70 -37.70 -9.59
CA THR A 438 -13.85 -38.47 -10.10
C THR A 438 -14.32 -39.59 -9.15
N ASN A 439 -13.45 -40.06 -8.24
CA ASN A 439 -13.76 -41.04 -7.19
C ASN A 439 -12.62 -41.05 -6.15
N PRO A 440 -12.61 -40.18 -5.13
CA PRO A 440 -11.67 -40.34 -4.03
C PRO A 440 -12.00 -41.64 -3.29
N PRO A 441 -11.12 -42.66 -3.26
CA PRO A 441 -11.39 -43.85 -2.47
C PRO A 441 -11.46 -43.44 -1.00
N LEU A 442 -12.41 -44.00 -0.24
CA LEU A 442 -12.58 -43.74 1.21
C LEU A 442 -11.32 -44.04 2.06
N ASN A 443 -10.31 -44.70 1.48
CA ASN A 443 -9.00 -44.97 2.06
C ASN A 443 -7.91 -44.23 1.26
N ILE A 444 -7.75 -42.92 1.46
CA ILE A 444 -6.58 -42.21 0.93
C ILE A 444 -5.52 -42.14 2.04
N PRO A 445 -4.25 -42.55 1.77
CA PRO A 445 -3.14 -42.25 2.67
C PRO A 445 -3.01 -40.74 2.88
N LEU A 446 -2.77 -40.31 4.12
CA LEU A 446 -2.44 -38.92 4.53
C LEU A 446 -1.15 -38.42 3.84
N ASP A 447 -1.19 -38.20 2.54
CA ASP A 447 -0.09 -37.60 1.79
C ASP A 447 -0.57 -36.29 1.14
N PRO A 448 -0.26 -35.13 1.75
CA PRO A 448 -0.62 -33.82 1.20
C PRO A 448 -0.01 -33.55 -0.18
N LYS A 449 0.96 -34.37 -0.64
CA LYS A 449 1.49 -34.30 -2.02
C LYS A 449 0.53 -34.86 -3.08
N LYS A 450 -0.59 -35.49 -2.68
CA LYS A 450 -1.55 -36.12 -3.60
C LYS A 450 -2.81 -35.30 -3.85
N HIS A 451 -3.24 -34.45 -2.90
CA HIS A 451 -4.41 -33.60 -3.07
C HIS A 451 -4.35 -32.36 -2.14
N PRO A 452 -4.56 -31.13 -2.64
CA PRO A 452 -4.46 -29.92 -1.82
C PRO A 452 -5.54 -29.83 -0.73
N LEU A 453 -6.70 -30.48 -0.90
CA LEU A 453 -7.75 -30.54 0.14
C LEU A 453 -7.39 -31.40 1.37
N HIS A 454 -6.24 -32.10 1.38
CA HIS A 454 -5.71 -32.73 2.59
C HIS A 454 -4.90 -31.77 3.47
N LEU A 455 -4.65 -30.55 3.01
CA LEU A 455 -3.96 -29.54 3.80
C LEU A 455 -4.87 -29.03 4.93
N ASP A 456 -4.25 -28.60 6.02
CA ASP A 456 -4.96 -28.07 7.20
C ASP A 456 -5.80 -26.84 6.81
N PRO A 457 -7.13 -26.85 7.07
CA PRO A 457 -8.00 -25.71 6.80
C PRO A 457 -7.61 -24.45 7.59
N GLY A 458 -6.89 -24.58 8.71
CA GLY A 458 -6.34 -23.43 9.44
C GLY A 458 -5.35 -22.60 8.60
N GLN A 459 -4.77 -23.16 7.54
CA GLN A 459 -3.90 -22.46 6.60
C GLN A 459 -4.68 -21.79 5.46
N PHE A 460 -5.93 -22.17 5.22
CA PHE A 460 -6.76 -21.71 4.10
C PHE A 460 -8.17 -21.35 4.57
N GLY A 461 -8.47 -20.05 4.64
CA GLY A 461 -9.78 -19.56 5.08
C GLY A 461 -10.85 -19.51 3.98
N PHE A 462 -10.60 -20.08 2.80
CA PHE A 462 -11.50 -19.99 1.64
C PHE A 462 -11.39 -21.19 0.70
N TYR A 463 -12.51 -21.57 0.07
CA TYR A 463 -12.57 -22.59 -0.98
C TYR A 463 -13.01 -21.98 -2.31
N ASN A 464 -12.15 -22.06 -3.33
CA ASN A 464 -12.50 -21.72 -4.70
C ASN A 464 -13.26 -22.89 -5.33
N ILE A 465 -14.51 -22.67 -5.73
CA ILE A 465 -15.32 -23.67 -6.45
C ILE A 465 -15.38 -23.21 -7.90
N GLU A 466 -14.75 -23.98 -8.80
CA GLU A 466 -14.48 -23.56 -10.18
C GLU A 466 -14.85 -24.65 -11.19
N GLY A 467 -14.94 -24.32 -12.48
CA GLY A 467 -15.22 -25.29 -13.56
C GLY A 467 -16.65 -25.85 -13.61
N HIS A 468 -17.63 -25.15 -13.05
CA HIS A 468 -19.04 -25.57 -13.02
C HIS A 468 -20.02 -24.63 -13.75
N LEU A 469 -19.52 -23.55 -14.37
CA LEU A 469 -20.40 -22.59 -15.05
C LEU A 469 -20.98 -23.22 -16.32
N GLY A 470 -22.31 -23.23 -16.42
CA GLY A 470 -23.04 -23.85 -17.53
C GLY A 470 -23.51 -25.28 -17.26
N ASP A 471 -23.08 -25.89 -16.16
CA ASP A 471 -23.53 -27.22 -15.76
C ASP A 471 -25.00 -27.22 -15.29
N GLN A 472 -25.64 -28.38 -15.41
CA GLN A 472 -26.97 -28.64 -14.85
C GLN A 472 -26.91 -28.64 -13.31
N LEU A 473 -27.78 -27.83 -12.67
CA LEU A 473 -27.78 -27.60 -11.22
C LEU A 473 -27.76 -28.90 -10.41
N GLY A 474 -28.65 -29.85 -10.70
CA GLY A 474 -28.75 -31.10 -9.95
C GLY A 474 -27.45 -31.92 -9.97
N GLY A 475 -26.88 -32.12 -11.16
CA GLY A 475 -25.62 -32.86 -11.30
C GLY A 475 -24.44 -32.17 -10.62
N THR A 476 -24.40 -30.83 -10.62
CA THR A 476 -23.38 -30.04 -9.91
C THR A 476 -23.53 -30.17 -8.40
N LEU A 477 -24.76 -30.09 -7.88
CA LEU A 477 -25.04 -30.26 -6.45
C LEU A 477 -24.62 -31.65 -5.94
N ASP A 478 -24.91 -32.70 -6.71
CA ASP A 478 -24.52 -34.07 -6.35
C ASP A 478 -23.00 -34.23 -6.29
N LYS A 479 -22.28 -33.69 -7.29
CA LYS A 479 -20.81 -33.70 -7.32
C LYS A 479 -20.23 -32.91 -6.14
N LEU A 480 -20.71 -31.69 -5.89
CA LEU A 480 -20.24 -30.85 -4.78
C LEU A 480 -20.48 -31.52 -3.42
N ASN A 481 -21.67 -32.09 -3.20
CA ASN A 481 -21.98 -32.80 -1.97
C ASN A 481 -21.11 -34.05 -1.79
N LYS A 482 -20.76 -34.75 -2.87
CA LYS A 482 -19.83 -35.88 -2.84
C LYS A 482 -18.43 -35.44 -2.42
N ILE A 483 -17.89 -34.37 -3.01
CA ILE A 483 -16.56 -33.83 -2.67
C ILE A 483 -16.56 -33.30 -1.22
N LYS A 484 -17.58 -32.51 -0.84
CA LYS A 484 -17.75 -31.99 0.53
C LYS A 484 -17.71 -33.11 1.57
N LYS A 485 -18.46 -34.20 1.36
CA LYS A 485 -18.49 -35.35 2.27
C LYS A 485 -17.17 -36.12 2.29
N ALA A 486 -16.53 -36.29 1.14
CA ALA A 486 -15.29 -37.05 1.02
C ALA A 486 -14.11 -36.37 1.75
N PHE A 487 -14.03 -35.04 1.69
CA PHE A 487 -12.96 -34.26 2.30
C PHE A 487 -13.36 -33.55 3.61
N ASN A 488 -14.58 -33.79 4.10
CA ASN A 488 -15.14 -33.14 5.30
C ASN A 488 -15.04 -31.60 5.27
N LEU A 489 -15.47 -30.99 4.16
CA LEU A 489 -15.34 -29.54 3.95
C LEU A 489 -16.42 -28.74 4.70
N GLU A 490 -16.00 -27.64 5.33
CA GLU A 490 -16.80 -26.85 6.27
C GLU A 490 -17.60 -25.72 5.61
N PHE A 491 -18.47 -26.03 4.63
CA PHE A 491 -19.37 -25.05 4.02
C PHE A 491 -20.70 -25.67 3.60
N ASP A 492 -21.79 -24.89 3.59
CA ASP A 492 -23.09 -25.32 3.06
C ASP A 492 -23.36 -24.79 1.65
N ILE A 493 -24.21 -25.49 0.90
CA ILE A 493 -24.55 -25.17 -0.48
C ILE A 493 -26.02 -24.76 -0.52
N ILE A 494 -26.27 -23.55 -1.02
CA ILE A 494 -27.61 -22.99 -1.20
C ILE A 494 -27.82 -22.74 -2.69
N SER A 495 -28.95 -23.20 -3.23
CA SER A 495 -29.39 -22.91 -4.60
C SER A 495 -30.34 -21.72 -4.60
N LEU A 496 -30.13 -20.81 -5.54
CA LEU A 496 -30.95 -19.60 -5.71
C LEU A 496 -31.44 -19.54 -7.16
N SER A 497 -32.70 -19.14 -7.37
CA SER A 497 -33.24 -18.83 -8.69
C SER A 497 -33.50 -17.33 -8.87
N PHE A 498 -33.54 -16.85 -10.11
CA PHE A 498 -33.90 -15.46 -10.40
C PHE A 498 -35.36 -15.14 -10.07
N ASP A 499 -36.24 -16.13 -10.07
CA ASP A 499 -37.64 -15.98 -9.71
C ASP A 499 -37.81 -15.75 -8.20
N GLU A 500 -36.98 -16.42 -7.38
CA GLU A 500 -36.89 -16.18 -5.93
C GLU A 500 -36.35 -14.78 -5.58
N LEU A 501 -35.64 -14.12 -6.50
CA LEU A 501 -35.11 -12.75 -6.33
C LEU A 501 -36.12 -11.65 -6.74
N ASN A 502 -37.15 -11.99 -7.53
CA ASN A 502 -38.18 -11.05 -8.01
C ASN A 502 -39.40 -10.95 -7.08
N GLY A 503 -39.62 -11.92 -6.20
CA GLY A 503 -40.60 -11.80 -5.13
C GLY A 503 -40.14 -10.78 -4.10
N SER A 504 -41.06 -9.97 -3.58
CA SER A 504 -40.85 -9.33 -2.27
C SER A 504 -40.35 -10.43 -1.33
N LEU A 505 -39.12 -10.31 -0.86
CA LEU A 505 -38.50 -11.27 0.06
C LEU A 505 -39.18 -11.19 1.43
N THR A 506 -40.44 -11.62 1.52
CA THR A 506 -40.82 -12.50 2.62
C THR A 506 -40.27 -13.86 2.25
N PHE A 507 -39.03 -14.11 2.65
CA PHE A 507 -38.49 -15.46 2.62
C PHE A 507 -39.42 -16.28 3.52
N GLN A 508 -40.37 -17.05 2.98
CA GLN A 508 -41.28 -17.82 3.81
C GLN A 508 -40.48 -18.70 4.79
N GLY A 509 -40.74 -18.48 6.07
CA GLY A 509 -40.06 -19.09 7.21
C GLY A 509 -38.95 -18.24 7.84
N LEU A 510 -38.48 -17.15 7.22
CA LEU A 510 -37.47 -16.23 7.75
C LEU A 510 -38.09 -15.14 8.64
N GLU A 511 -39.36 -14.82 8.42
CA GLU A 511 -40.17 -14.02 9.35
C GLU A 511 -40.23 -14.66 10.75
N ASP A 512 -40.38 -15.99 10.83
CA ASP A 512 -40.38 -16.71 12.10
C ASP A 512 -39.00 -16.59 12.81
N PHE A 513 -37.88 -16.71 12.08
CA PHE A 513 -36.55 -16.46 12.67
C PHE A 513 -36.38 -15.00 13.11
N LYS A 514 -36.83 -14.03 12.30
CA LYS A 514 -36.74 -12.61 12.65
C LYS A 514 -37.54 -12.30 13.90
N GLU A 515 -38.73 -12.87 14.05
CA GLU A 515 -39.58 -12.72 15.24
C GLU A 515 -38.93 -13.36 16.47
N VAL A 516 -38.40 -14.57 16.36
CA VAL A 516 -37.72 -15.23 17.48
C VAL A 516 -36.43 -14.50 17.87
N LEU A 517 -35.63 -14.03 16.90
CA LEU A 517 -34.42 -13.24 17.16
C LEU A 517 -34.74 -11.90 17.82
N ALA A 518 -35.77 -11.19 17.34
CA ALA A 518 -36.23 -9.94 17.97
C ALA A 518 -36.72 -10.17 19.40
N ALA A 519 -37.40 -11.29 19.67
CA ALA A 519 -37.82 -11.68 21.01
C ALA A 519 -36.62 -12.00 21.92
N ILE A 520 -35.60 -12.70 21.42
CA ILE A 520 -34.36 -12.97 22.16
C ILE A 520 -33.63 -11.66 22.49
N GLU A 521 -33.52 -10.74 21.53
CA GLU A 521 -32.93 -9.42 21.77
C GLU A 521 -33.70 -8.62 22.83
N GLY A 522 -35.03 -8.68 22.81
CA GLY A 522 -35.89 -8.08 23.84
C GLY A 522 -35.63 -8.67 25.22
N LEU A 523 -35.52 -10.00 25.33
CA LEU A 523 -35.21 -10.70 26.57
C LEU A 523 -33.79 -10.40 27.08
N ARG A 524 -32.79 -10.31 26.19
CA ARG A 524 -31.42 -9.94 26.54
C ARG A 524 -31.34 -8.51 27.10
N LYS A 525 -32.07 -7.55 26.50
CA LYS A 525 -32.18 -6.20 27.04
C LYS A 525 -32.88 -6.17 28.40
N ASN A 526 -33.91 -6.99 28.59
CA ASN A 526 -34.55 -7.13 29.90
C ASN A 526 -33.57 -7.71 30.94
N LEU A 527 -32.82 -8.75 30.57
CA LEU A 527 -31.80 -9.37 31.41
C LEU A 527 -30.73 -8.37 31.85
N GLU A 528 -30.20 -7.56 30.92
CA GLU A 528 -29.26 -6.47 31.23
C GLU A 528 -29.87 -5.43 32.18
N GLY A 529 -31.16 -5.11 31.99
CA GLY A 529 -31.92 -4.23 32.87
C GLY A 529 -32.12 -4.79 34.29
N LEU A 530 -32.29 -6.11 34.43
CA LEU A 530 -32.45 -6.76 35.74
C LEU A 530 -31.10 -6.91 36.45
N ILE A 531 -30.04 -7.27 35.71
CA ILE A 531 -28.68 -7.37 36.24
C ILE A 531 -28.20 -6.01 36.77
N SER A 532 -28.49 -4.93 36.05
CA SER A 532 -28.11 -3.57 36.47
C SER A 532 -28.89 -3.07 37.70
N LYS A 533 -30.06 -3.62 38.00
CA LYS A 533 -30.87 -3.30 39.19
C LYS A 533 -30.47 -4.10 40.43
N GLY A 534 -29.77 -5.23 40.27
CA GLY A 534 -29.21 -5.98 41.40
C GLY A 534 -29.46 -7.49 41.28
N VAL A 535 -28.38 -8.26 41.07
CA VAL A 535 -28.43 -9.70 40.78
C VAL A 535 -29.04 -10.53 41.93
N LYS A 536 -28.83 -10.15 43.19
CA LYS A 536 -29.37 -10.89 44.34
C LYS A 536 -30.87 -10.66 44.56
N GLU A 537 -31.34 -9.46 44.25
CA GLU A 537 -32.73 -9.04 44.48
C GLU A 537 -33.66 -9.53 43.36
N HIS A 538 -33.12 -9.72 42.16
CA HIS A 538 -33.85 -10.18 40.97
C HIS A 538 -33.43 -11.59 40.51
N ALA A 539 -32.89 -12.42 41.40
CA ALA A 539 -32.30 -13.71 41.03
C ALA A 539 -33.30 -14.67 40.34
N GLU A 540 -34.54 -14.75 40.84
CA GLU A 540 -35.59 -15.59 40.25
C GLU A 540 -36.04 -15.08 38.88
N GLU A 541 -36.20 -13.76 38.72
CA GLU A 541 -36.56 -13.11 37.45
C GLU A 541 -35.45 -13.29 36.40
N ILE A 542 -34.18 -13.16 36.81
CA ILE A 542 -33.02 -13.39 35.96
C ILE A 542 -32.98 -14.84 35.46
N GLN A 543 -33.20 -15.82 36.35
CA GLN A 543 -33.23 -17.23 35.95
C GLN A 543 -34.37 -17.53 34.97
N SER A 544 -35.56 -16.94 35.19
CA SER A 544 -36.68 -17.07 34.27
C SER A 544 -36.36 -16.52 32.88
N VAL A 545 -35.79 -15.31 32.81
CA VAL A 545 -35.44 -14.67 31.52
C VAL A 545 -34.36 -15.46 30.79
N ILE A 546 -33.36 -16.01 31.50
CA ILE A 546 -32.34 -16.89 30.89
C ILE A 546 -32.98 -18.16 30.34
N ALA A 547 -33.88 -18.80 31.08
CA ALA A 547 -34.59 -19.99 30.60
C ALA A 547 -35.42 -19.70 29.35
N ASP A 548 -36.09 -18.55 29.29
CA ASP A 548 -36.85 -18.11 28.11
C ASP A 548 -35.96 -17.83 26.90
N ILE A 549 -34.76 -17.28 27.11
CA ILE A 549 -33.76 -17.10 26.05
C ILE A 549 -33.32 -18.46 25.51
N VAL A 550 -32.94 -19.39 26.39
CA VAL A 550 -32.48 -20.74 25.98
C VAL A 550 -33.58 -21.48 25.23
N ALA A 551 -34.82 -21.46 25.71
CA ALA A 551 -35.94 -22.11 25.04
C ALA A 551 -36.21 -21.52 23.63
N LYS A 552 -36.04 -20.20 23.46
CA LYS A 552 -36.17 -19.56 22.15
C LYS A 552 -34.98 -19.86 21.22
N GLU A 553 -33.77 -19.98 21.76
CA GLU A 553 -32.59 -20.39 20.99
C GLU A 553 -32.70 -21.85 20.52
N GLU A 554 -33.24 -22.75 21.35
CA GLU A 554 -33.59 -24.12 20.93
C GLU A 554 -34.70 -24.11 19.86
N GLY A 555 -35.69 -23.22 20.00
CA GLY A 555 -36.72 -22.99 18.99
C GLY A 555 -36.15 -22.53 17.63
N LEU A 556 -35.08 -21.73 17.61
CA LEU A 556 -34.38 -21.36 16.36
C LEU A 556 -33.76 -22.56 15.66
N LEU A 557 -33.24 -23.54 16.42
CA LEU A 557 -32.68 -24.76 15.86
C LEU A 557 -33.77 -25.59 15.15
N GLU A 558 -34.95 -25.65 15.75
CA GLU A 558 -36.07 -26.40 15.20
C GLU A 558 -36.73 -25.71 14.02
N LEU A 559 -36.87 -24.38 14.08
CA LEU A 559 -37.21 -23.57 12.92
C LEU A 559 -36.19 -23.76 11.78
N ASN A 560 -34.89 -23.86 12.08
CA ASN A 560 -33.86 -24.15 11.07
C ASN A 560 -34.05 -25.52 10.44
N LYS A 561 -34.32 -26.54 11.24
CA LYS A 561 -34.61 -27.88 10.72
C LYS A 561 -35.88 -27.89 9.87
N GLU A 562 -36.97 -27.26 10.32
CA GLU A 562 -38.23 -27.17 9.59
C GLU A 562 -38.09 -26.36 8.30
N TRP A 563 -37.34 -25.26 8.33
CA TRP A 563 -37.00 -24.45 7.16
C TRP A 563 -36.20 -25.25 6.13
N ILE A 564 -35.20 -26.02 6.57
CA ILE A 564 -34.43 -26.94 5.73
C ILE A 564 -35.35 -28.03 5.13
N ILE A 565 -36.25 -28.61 5.94
CA ILE A 565 -37.19 -29.66 5.49
C ILE A 565 -38.20 -29.10 4.48
N GLY A 566 -38.76 -27.91 4.73
CA GLY A 566 -39.69 -27.21 3.85
C GLY A 566 -39.05 -26.85 2.51
N ARG A 567 -37.82 -26.33 2.54
CA ARG A 567 -37.01 -26.08 1.34
C ARG A 567 -36.73 -27.36 0.54
N ARG A 568 -36.42 -28.47 1.20
CA ARG A 568 -36.20 -29.77 0.53
C ARG A 568 -37.47 -30.31 -0.16
N LYS A 569 -38.66 -29.96 0.34
CA LYS A 569 -39.95 -30.33 -0.29
C LYS A 569 -40.31 -29.48 -1.51
N LEU A 570 -39.70 -28.30 -1.69
CA LEU A 570 -39.96 -27.40 -2.82
C LEU A 570 -39.16 -27.74 -4.09
N SER A 571 -38.50 -28.90 -4.15
CA SER A 571 -37.83 -29.38 -5.36
C SER A 571 -38.85 -29.55 -6.51
N PRO A 572 -38.72 -28.82 -7.63
CA PRO A 572 -39.48 -29.12 -8.82
C PRO A 572 -38.85 -30.35 -9.50
N ASN A 573 -39.66 -31.39 -9.71
CA ASN A 573 -39.45 -32.52 -10.62
C ASN A 573 -38.35 -33.56 -10.27
N CYS A 574 -38.53 -34.29 -9.17
CA CYS A 574 -38.16 -35.71 -9.14
C CYS A 574 -39.32 -36.49 -8.53
N ASP A 575 -40.06 -37.21 -9.37
CA ASP A 575 -41.06 -38.19 -8.95
C ASP A 575 -40.33 -39.41 -8.34
N ILE A 576 -39.96 -39.31 -7.06
CA ILE A 576 -39.33 -40.38 -6.26
C ILE A 576 -40.36 -41.33 -5.62
N SER A 577 -41.65 -41.20 -5.96
CA SER A 577 -42.70 -42.05 -5.40
C SER A 577 -42.47 -43.55 -5.70
N HIS A 578 -41.90 -43.87 -6.86
CA HIS A 578 -41.53 -45.24 -7.25
C HIS A 578 -40.36 -45.81 -6.44
N LEU A 579 -39.30 -45.03 -6.17
CA LEU A 579 -38.17 -45.45 -5.33
C LEU A 579 -38.58 -45.66 -3.86
N GLN A 580 -39.57 -44.90 -3.39
CA GLN A 580 -40.11 -45.05 -2.04
C GLN A 580 -40.98 -46.31 -1.92
N ALA A 581 -41.73 -46.67 -2.96
CA ALA A 581 -42.46 -47.93 -3.04
C ALA A 581 -41.50 -49.14 -3.10
N ASP A 582 -40.47 -49.08 -3.95
CA ASP A 582 -39.46 -50.14 -4.08
C ASP A 582 -38.66 -50.32 -2.79
N TYR A 583 -38.29 -49.23 -2.11
CA TYR A 583 -37.61 -49.29 -0.82
C TYR A 583 -38.49 -49.89 0.28
N LEU A 584 -39.77 -49.56 0.33
CA LEU A 584 -40.70 -50.14 1.30
C LEU A 584 -40.95 -51.62 1.03
N GLN A 585 -41.02 -52.03 -0.24
CA GLN A 585 -41.14 -53.42 -0.63
C GLN A 585 -39.89 -54.23 -0.28
N LEU A 586 -38.69 -53.76 -0.66
CA LEU A 586 -37.41 -54.35 -0.26
C LEU A 586 -37.27 -54.44 1.26
N ARG A 587 -37.67 -53.40 2.00
CA ARG A 587 -37.63 -53.40 3.46
C ARG A 587 -38.60 -54.43 4.06
N SER A 588 -39.80 -54.57 3.51
CA SER A 588 -40.76 -55.58 3.95
C SER A 588 -40.27 -57.01 3.66
N GLU A 589 -39.65 -57.24 2.51
CA GLU A 589 -39.03 -58.52 2.15
C GLU A 589 -37.82 -58.82 3.03
N LEU A 590 -37.01 -57.82 3.36
CA LEU A 590 -35.89 -57.96 4.29
C LEU A 590 -36.38 -58.31 5.69
N ILE A 591 -37.42 -57.64 6.19
CA ILE A 591 -38.03 -57.92 7.51
C ILE A 591 -38.66 -59.31 7.53
N CYS A 592 -39.35 -59.74 6.46
CA CYS A 592 -39.89 -61.09 6.34
C CYS A 592 -38.77 -62.15 6.30
N THR A 593 -37.66 -61.87 5.62
CA THR A 593 -36.50 -62.76 5.56
C THR A 593 -35.80 -62.85 6.91
N TYR A 594 -35.64 -61.71 7.60
CA TYR A 594 -35.04 -61.65 8.93
C TYR A 594 -35.91 -62.37 9.98
N ASN A 595 -37.23 -62.22 9.91
CA ASN A 595 -38.16 -62.95 10.78
C ASN A 595 -38.16 -64.47 10.50
N LYS A 596 -38.01 -64.90 9.23
CA LYS A 596 -37.83 -66.32 8.90
C LYS A 596 -36.51 -66.89 9.42
N ILE A 597 -35.44 -66.09 9.46
CA ILE A 597 -34.15 -66.49 10.02
C ILE A 597 -34.24 -66.58 11.56
N ILE A 598 -34.92 -65.64 12.21
CA ILE A 598 -35.12 -65.63 13.67
C ILE A 598 -36.04 -66.76 14.16
N LEU A 599 -37.01 -67.20 13.35
CA LEU A 599 -37.90 -68.33 13.70
C LEU A 599 -37.29 -69.71 13.40
N CYS A 600 -36.16 -69.78 12.70
CA CYS A 600 -35.42 -71.01 12.41
C CYS A 600 -34.13 -71.17 13.26
N LEU A 601 -33.83 -70.20 14.14
CA LEU A 601 -32.84 -70.29 15.22
C LEU A 601 -33.58 -70.55 16.54
#